data_AF-A0A7K9H682-F1
#
_entry.id   AF-A0A7K9H682-F1
#
_cell.length_a   1.000
_cell.length_b   1.000
_cell.length_c   1.000
_cell.angle_alpha   90.00
_cell.angle_beta   90.00
_cell.angle_gamma   90.00
#
_symmetry.space_group_name_H-M   'P 1'
#
loop_
_entity.id
_entity.type
_entity.pdbx_description
1 polymer ?
#
loop_
_entity_poly.entity_id
_entity_poly.type
_entity_poly.pdbx_seq_one_letter_code
_entity_poly.pdbx_strand_id
1 'polypeptide(L)'
;YYRQTKRKHIRRKKQKSSLQNSNNLHREQTEFGMQETHVQDNLQLQEIDHPKISKNKRRKMKKKRQKEKLRAAGLVTKTTSVDFTYQPDKNNRGEAEGLKDINEKADSILDFLQATQQIYFADSKSTGIDSTGNLATAQELLQCLESHTISSSDVSLLHQLKSLVLLQDIERLKDALKQFQEQSMMPP
;
A
#
# COMPACT_ATOMS: atom_id res chain seq x y z
N TYR A 1 -40.49 -30.40 -16.73
CA TYR A 1 -39.73 -30.30 -17.99
C TYR A 1 -39.59 -28.82 -18.39
N TYR A 2 -38.49 -28.16 -18.00
CA TYR A 2 -38.24 -26.76 -18.38
C TYR A 2 -37.46 -26.69 -19.71
N ARG A 3 -38.06 -26.02 -20.70
CA ARG A 3 -37.55 -25.89 -22.08
C ARG A 3 -36.49 -24.78 -22.13
N GLN A 4 -35.21 -25.12 -22.22
CA GLN A 4 -34.14 -24.14 -22.42
C GLN A 4 -34.24 -23.51 -23.83
N THR A 5 -34.35 -22.18 -23.91
CA THR A 5 -34.34 -21.44 -25.17
C THR A 5 -32.90 -21.19 -25.63
N LYS A 6 -32.48 -21.86 -26.71
CA LYS A 6 -31.15 -21.68 -27.31
C LYS A 6 -31.07 -20.31 -28.01
N ARG A 7 -30.20 -19.41 -27.52
CA ARG A 7 -29.90 -18.12 -28.17
C ARG A 7 -29.21 -18.34 -29.52
N LYS A 8 -29.83 -17.92 -30.63
CA LYS A 8 -29.25 -17.97 -31.98
C LYS A 8 -28.38 -16.74 -32.23
N HIS A 9 -27.14 -16.93 -32.67
CA HIS A 9 -26.21 -15.84 -33.00
C HIS A 9 -26.52 -15.30 -34.40
N ILE A 10 -27.05 -14.08 -34.50
CA ILE A 10 -27.33 -13.43 -35.79
C ILE A 10 -26.02 -12.84 -36.33
N ARG A 11 -25.63 -13.21 -37.55
CA ARG A 11 -24.42 -12.73 -38.21
C ARG A 11 -24.80 -11.59 -39.17
N ARG A 12 -24.49 -10.34 -38.80
CA ARG A 12 -24.78 -9.17 -39.65
C ARG A 12 -23.87 -9.15 -40.88
N LYS A 13 -24.47 -9.06 -42.07
CA LYS A 13 -23.77 -8.90 -43.36
C LYS A 13 -23.44 -7.41 -43.54
N LYS A 14 -22.19 -7.05 -43.79
CA LYS A 14 -21.79 -5.66 -44.08
C LYS A 14 -22.28 -5.28 -45.48
N GLN A 15 -23.02 -4.18 -45.59
CA GLN A 15 -23.29 -3.55 -46.87
C GLN A 15 -22.03 -2.79 -47.33
N LYS A 16 -21.70 -2.90 -48.62
CA LYS A 16 -20.63 -2.14 -49.26
C LYS A 16 -21.23 -0.80 -49.67
N SER A 17 -20.73 0.32 -49.14
CA SER A 17 -21.09 1.64 -49.65
C SER A 17 -20.36 1.87 -50.98
N SER A 18 -21.04 1.69 -52.11
CA SER A 18 -20.59 2.24 -53.39
C SER A 18 -21.16 3.65 -53.51
N LEU A 19 -20.38 4.64 -53.08
CA LEU A 19 -20.58 6.00 -53.56
C LEU A 19 -19.75 6.12 -54.83
N GLN A 20 -20.39 5.82 -55.96
CA GLN A 20 -19.93 6.27 -57.27
C GLN A 20 -20.56 7.64 -57.53
N ASN A 21 -19.69 8.56 -57.93
CA ASN A 21 -19.97 9.90 -58.41
C ASN A 21 -21.14 9.95 -59.41
N SER A 22 -21.98 10.97 -59.26
CA SER A 22 -22.76 11.53 -60.37
C SER A 22 -22.50 13.02 -60.47
N ASN A 23 -22.12 13.42 -61.68
CA ASN A 23 -21.53 14.69 -62.06
C ASN A 23 -22.52 15.88 -62.05
N ASN A 24 -21.97 17.05 -61.72
CA ASN A 24 -22.14 18.38 -62.31
C ASN A 24 -23.54 18.96 -62.57
N LEU A 25 -23.83 20.12 -61.92
CA LEU A 25 -24.47 21.26 -62.59
C LEU A 25 -23.99 22.60 -61.98
N HIS A 26 -23.02 23.20 -62.65
CA HIS A 26 -22.84 24.63 -62.98
C HIS A 26 -23.49 25.73 -62.08
N ARG A 27 -22.67 26.65 -61.53
CA ARG A 27 -22.77 28.12 -61.73
C ARG A 27 -21.61 28.91 -61.07
N GLU A 28 -20.75 29.44 -61.94
CA GLU A 28 -20.04 30.74 -61.94
C GLU A 28 -19.11 31.24 -60.81
N GLN A 29 -17.94 31.71 -61.29
CA GLN A 29 -17.06 32.81 -60.80
C GLN A 29 -16.09 32.42 -59.67
N THR A 30 -14.75 32.56 -59.75
CA THR A 30 -13.89 33.55 -60.44
C THR A 30 -12.47 32.97 -60.65
N GLU A 31 -11.75 33.54 -61.61
CA GLU A 31 -10.49 33.13 -62.26
C GLU A 31 -9.19 33.20 -61.41
N PHE A 32 -8.06 32.88 -62.06
CA PHE A 32 -6.62 32.96 -61.69
C PHE A 32 -6.03 31.67 -61.06
N GLY A 33 -5.04 30.98 -61.63
CA GLY A 33 -4.26 31.21 -62.84
C GLY A 33 -3.14 30.16 -62.95
N MET A 34 -2.59 30.05 -64.16
CA MET A 34 -1.26 29.53 -64.52
C MET A 34 -1.01 28.01 -64.46
N GLN A 35 -0.74 27.50 -65.66
CA GLN A 35 -0.16 26.20 -65.98
C GLN A 35 1.30 26.16 -65.52
N GLU A 36 1.82 25.02 -65.05
CA GLU A 36 3.22 24.69 -65.28
C GLU A 36 3.49 23.18 -65.29
N THR A 37 4.52 22.85 -66.04
CA THR A 37 4.75 21.63 -66.81
C THR A 37 5.50 20.54 -66.03
N HIS A 38 5.19 19.29 -66.39
CA HIS A 38 6.11 18.16 -66.51
C HIS A 38 7.47 18.26 -65.79
N VAL A 39 7.59 17.61 -64.62
CA VAL A 39 8.87 17.19 -64.06
C VAL A 39 8.77 15.71 -63.69
N GLN A 40 9.33 14.87 -64.56
CA GLN A 40 9.73 13.51 -64.23
C GLN A 40 10.92 13.58 -63.26
N ASP A 41 10.66 13.59 -61.97
CA ASP A 41 11.71 13.30 -60.99
C ASP A 41 11.69 11.81 -60.67
N ASN A 42 12.40 11.07 -61.53
CA ASN A 42 13.05 9.83 -61.19
C ASN A 42 14.12 10.10 -60.13
N LEU A 43 13.71 10.31 -58.88
CA LEU A 43 14.62 10.13 -57.76
C LEU A 43 14.40 8.73 -57.21
N GLN A 44 15.35 7.88 -57.58
CA GLN A 44 15.78 6.66 -56.88
C GLN A 44 15.59 6.81 -55.36
N LEU A 45 14.40 6.51 -54.87
CA LEU A 45 14.23 6.13 -53.49
C LEU A 45 14.71 4.68 -53.47
N GLN A 46 16.00 4.53 -53.17
CA GLN A 46 16.66 3.28 -52.87
C GLN A 46 15.64 2.33 -52.26
N GLU A 47 15.38 1.26 -53.00
CA GLU A 47 14.67 0.09 -52.56
C GLU A 47 15.46 -0.47 -51.36
N ILE A 48 15.23 0.10 -50.18
CA ILE A 48 15.65 -0.48 -48.91
C ILE A 48 14.88 -1.78 -48.85
N ASP A 49 15.54 -2.85 -49.31
CA ASP A 49 15.11 -4.23 -49.41
C ASP A 49 14.04 -4.50 -48.37
N HIS A 50 12.78 -4.25 -48.76
CA HIS A 50 11.67 -4.37 -47.85
C HIS A 50 11.62 -5.85 -47.57
N PRO A 51 11.81 -6.32 -46.32
CA PRO A 51 11.81 -7.73 -46.06
C PRO A 51 10.50 -8.26 -46.62
N LYS A 52 10.56 -9.14 -47.63
CA LYS A 52 9.38 -9.75 -48.28
C LYS A 52 8.68 -10.59 -47.22
N ILE A 53 7.98 -9.91 -46.32
CA ILE A 53 7.33 -10.53 -45.18
C ILE A 53 6.20 -11.35 -45.74
N SER A 54 6.17 -12.62 -45.37
CA SER A 54 5.04 -13.51 -45.65
C SER A 54 3.72 -12.81 -45.33
N LYS A 55 2.69 -13.06 -46.15
CA LYS A 55 1.31 -12.58 -45.93
C LYS A 55 0.85 -12.85 -44.48
N ASN A 56 1.28 -13.97 -43.89
CA ASN A 56 1.01 -14.31 -42.50
C ASN A 56 1.73 -13.39 -41.50
N LYS A 57 3.02 -13.10 -41.72
CA LYS A 57 3.81 -12.17 -40.89
C LYS A 57 3.19 -10.77 -40.92
N ARG A 58 2.76 -10.29 -42.09
CA ARG A 58 2.05 -9.01 -42.23
C ARG A 58 0.74 -9.00 -41.43
N ARG A 59 -0.06 -10.08 -41.51
CA ARG A 59 -1.30 -10.22 -40.71
C ARG A 59 -1.03 -10.21 -39.21
N LYS A 60 0.00 -10.94 -38.74
CA LYS A 60 0.39 -10.99 -37.31
C LYS A 60 0.84 -9.62 -36.81
N MET A 61 1.68 -8.92 -37.56
CA MET A 61 2.15 -7.58 -37.20
C MET A 61 1.00 -6.56 -37.14
N LYS A 62 0.06 -6.61 -38.09
CA LYS A 62 -1.15 -5.76 -38.05
C LYS A 62 -1.97 -6.03 -36.79
N LYS A 63 -2.17 -7.31 -36.42
CA LYS A 63 -2.89 -7.69 -35.20
C LYS A 63 -2.17 -7.21 -33.93
N LYS A 64 -0.84 -7.33 -33.87
CA LYS A 64 -0.02 -6.83 -32.75
C LYS A 64 -0.19 -5.31 -32.60
N ARG A 65 0.01 -4.56 -33.68
CA ARG A 65 -0.13 -3.09 -33.70
C ARG A 65 -1.54 -2.63 -33.30
N GLN A 66 -2.59 -3.34 -33.74
CA GLN A 66 -3.97 -3.02 -33.34
C GLN A 66 -4.21 -3.24 -31.84
N LYS A 67 -3.71 -4.34 -31.27
CA LYS A 67 -3.81 -4.60 -29.82
C LYS A 67 -3.05 -3.56 -29.00
N GLU A 68 -1.86 -3.20 -29.46
CA GLU A 68 -1.02 -2.19 -28.80
C GLU A 68 -1.65 -0.80 -28.84
N LYS A 69 -2.23 -0.38 -29.98
CA LYS A 69 -2.99 0.87 -30.09
C LYS A 69 -4.16 0.91 -29.10
N LEU A 70 -4.90 -0.19 -28.95
CA LEU A 70 -5.99 -0.26 -27.98
C LEU A 70 -5.47 -0.21 -26.53
N ARG A 71 -4.29 -0.80 -26.24
CA ARG A 71 -3.66 -0.74 -24.91
C ARG A 71 -3.20 0.68 -24.56
N ALA A 72 -2.58 1.37 -25.52
CA ALA A 72 -2.15 2.76 -25.36
C ALA A 72 -3.34 3.72 -25.16
N ALA A 73 -4.45 3.47 -25.84
CA ALA A 73 -5.68 4.24 -25.65
C ALA A 73 -6.46 3.84 -24.37
N GLY A 74 -5.98 2.89 -23.57
CA GLY A 74 -6.68 2.41 -22.36
C GLY A 74 -7.93 1.56 -22.62
N LEU A 75 -8.30 1.31 -23.89
CA LEU A 75 -9.51 0.58 -24.27
C LEU A 75 -9.42 -0.93 -24.06
N VAL A 76 -8.21 -1.52 -23.95
CA VAL A 76 -8.11 -2.92 -23.55
C VAL A 76 -8.12 -2.98 -22.03
N THR A 77 -9.20 -3.53 -21.49
CA THR A 77 -9.31 -3.91 -20.08
C THR A 77 -8.04 -4.65 -19.67
N LYS A 78 -7.24 -4.01 -18.81
CA LYS A 78 -6.21 -4.73 -18.07
C LYS A 78 -7.00 -5.67 -17.18
N THR A 79 -6.83 -6.98 -17.36
CA THR A 79 -7.21 -7.92 -16.31
C THR A 79 -6.49 -7.41 -15.08
N THR A 80 -7.23 -6.92 -14.10
CA THR A 80 -6.70 -6.47 -12.82
C THR A 80 -5.97 -7.66 -12.20
N SER A 81 -4.68 -7.81 -12.50
CA SER A 81 -3.78 -8.54 -11.65
C SER A 81 -3.84 -7.79 -10.35
N VAL A 82 -4.57 -8.34 -9.39
CA VAL A 82 -4.57 -7.87 -8.01
C VAL A 82 -3.11 -7.96 -7.59
N ASP A 83 -2.46 -6.82 -7.55
CA ASP A 83 -1.10 -6.72 -7.04
C ASP A 83 -1.25 -7.01 -5.55
N PHE A 84 -0.82 -8.20 -5.14
CA PHE A 84 -0.95 -8.71 -3.77
C PHE A 84 0.06 -8.04 -2.83
N THR A 85 0.34 -6.77 -3.08
CA THR A 85 1.26 -5.98 -2.30
C THR A 85 0.55 -5.67 -0.99
N TYR A 86 0.91 -6.42 0.05
CA TYR A 86 0.50 -6.19 1.42
C TYR A 86 0.75 -4.71 1.76
N GLN A 87 -0.32 -3.92 1.75
CA GLN A 87 -0.34 -2.62 2.40
C GLN A 87 -0.76 -2.90 3.83
N PRO A 88 0.16 -2.82 4.80
CA PRO A 88 -0.27 -2.84 6.20
C PRO A 88 -1.20 -1.64 6.37
N ASP A 89 -2.44 -1.90 6.78
CA ASP A 89 -3.43 -0.88 7.09
C ASP A 89 -2.90 0.00 8.23
N LYS A 90 -2.21 1.08 7.86
CA LYS A 90 -1.73 2.08 8.81
C LYS A 90 -2.89 2.82 9.50
N ASN A 91 -4.12 2.64 9.01
CA ASN A 91 -5.31 3.35 9.49
C ASN A 91 -6.26 2.50 10.36
N ASN A 92 -6.07 1.17 10.45
CA ASN A 92 -6.79 0.33 11.44
C ASN A 92 -5.93 0.01 12.69
N ARG A 93 -4.66 0.42 12.68
CA ARG A 93 -3.69 0.29 13.77
C ARG A 93 -3.94 1.26 14.94
N GLY A 94 -4.82 2.24 14.77
CA GLY A 94 -4.90 3.42 15.65
C GLY A 94 -5.39 3.16 17.08
N GLU A 95 -6.33 2.23 17.29
CA GLU A 95 -6.96 2.08 18.62
C GLU A 95 -7.00 0.65 19.13
N ALA A 96 -7.33 -0.33 18.28
CA ALA A 96 -7.42 -1.74 18.70
C ALA A 96 -6.05 -2.46 18.77
N GLU A 97 -5.09 -2.10 17.92
CA GLU A 97 -3.71 -2.60 18.05
C GLU A 97 -2.94 -1.85 19.15
N GLY A 98 -3.20 -0.57 19.35
CA GLY A 98 -2.61 0.20 20.44
C GLY A 98 -2.94 -0.41 21.81
N LEU A 99 -4.19 -0.81 22.04
CA LEU A 99 -4.60 -1.45 23.29
C LEU A 99 -3.91 -2.80 23.52
N LYS A 100 -3.74 -3.61 22.46
CA LYS A 100 -3.00 -4.89 22.55
C LYS A 100 -1.52 -4.66 22.88
N ASP A 101 -0.89 -3.71 22.21
CA ASP A 101 0.49 -3.30 22.47
C ASP A 101 0.67 -2.78 23.92
N ILE A 102 -0.32 -2.06 24.45
CA ILE A 102 -0.28 -1.59 25.84
C ILE A 102 -0.38 -2.76 26.83
N ASN A 103 -1.28 -3.72 26.62
CA ASN A 103 -1.41 -4.87 27.50
C ASN A 103 -0.15 -5.74 27.46
N GLU A 104 0.40 -6.00 26.27
CA GLU A 104 1.67 -6.72 26.10
C GLU A 104 2.83 -6.02 26.84
N LYS A 105 2.86 -4.68 26.80
CA LYS A 105 3.83 -3.88 27.58
C LYS A 105 3.60 -4.03 29.08
N ALA A 106 2.36 -3.97 29.56
CA ALA A 106 2.03 -4.12 30.97
C ALA A 106 2.45 -5.51 31.50
N ASP A 107 2.12 -6.57 30.77
CA ASP A 107 2.50 -7.94 31.10
C ASP A 107 4.03 -8.07 31.14
N SER A 108 4.73 -7.49 30.16
CA SER A 108 6.19 -7.50 30.11
C SER A 108 6.86 -6.71 31.24
N ILE A 109 6.21 -5.66 31.74
CA ILE A 109 6.68 -4.92 32.93
C ILE A 109 6.45 -5.76 34.18
N LEU A 110 5.28 -6.39 34.31
CA LEU A 110 4.93 -7.26 35.43
C LEU A 110 5.91 -8.41 35.56
N ASP A 111 6.22 -9.12 34.48
CA ASP A 111 7.22 -10.19 34.45
C ASP A 111 8.59 -9.71 34.92
N PHE A 112 9.02 -8.54 34.43
CA PHE A 112 10.31 -7.95 34.79
C PHE A 112 10.38 -7.56 36.27
N LEU A 113 9.34 -6.91 36.80
CA LEU A 113 9.28 -6.50 38.20
C LEU A 113 9.19 -7.72 39.13
N GLN A 114 8.41 -8.76 38.77
CA GLN A 114 8.36 -10.00 39.54
C GLN A 114 9.70 -10.73 39.54
N ALA A 115 10.38 -10.84 38.39
CA ALA A 115 11.68 -11.48 38.30
C ALA A 115 12.76 -10.72 39.09
N THR A 116 12.78 -9.39 39.00
CA THR A 116 13.72 -8.56 39.79
C THR A 116 13.42 -8.67 41.27
N GLN A 117 12.15 -8.63 41.67
CA GLN A 117 11.72 -8.85 43.05
C GLN A 117 12.20 -10.22 43.58
N GLN A 118 12.04 -11.28 42.79
CA GLN A 118 12.54 -12.61 43.16
C GLN A 118 14.06 -12.62 43.34
N ILE A 119 14.84 -11.95 42.49
CA ILE A 119 16.31 -11.88 42.62
C ILE A 119 16.71 -11.14 43.90
N TYR A 120 16.09 -10.00 44.19
CA TYR A 120 16.41 -9.20 45.39
C TYR A 120 15.96 -9.89 46.69
N PHE A 121 14.84 -10.61 46.67
CA PHE A 121 14.30 -11.30 47.85
C PHE A 121 14.76 -12.75 48.03
N ALA A 122 15.23 -13.44 47.00
CA ALA A 122 15.74 -14.80 47.12
C ALA A 122 16.99 -14.89 48.01
N ASP A 123 17.77 -13.80 48.09
CA ASP A 123 19.05 -13.77 48.82
C ASP A 123 18.95 -13.07 50.20
N SER A 124 17.86 -12.35 50.48
CA SER A 124 17.73 -11.52 51.68
C SER A 124 17.07 -12.26 52.86
N LYS A 125 17.91 -12.80 53.75
CA LYS A 125 17.58 -12.95 55.19
C LYS A 125 17.55 -11.61 55.94
N SER A 126 17.70 -10.48 55.24
CA SER A 126 17.91 -9.18 55.85
C SER A 126 16.57 -8.54 56.25
N THR A 127 16.33 -8.52 57.55
CA THR A 127 15.36 -7.68 58.26
C THR A 127 15.61 -6.19 57.98
N GLY A 128 15.14 -5.70 56.84
CA GLY A 128 15.05 -4.28 56.53
C GLY A 128 13.73 -3.72 57.04
N ILE A 129 13.70 -3.28 58.30
CA ILE A 129 12.50 -2.82 59.02
C ILE A 129 11.86 -1.59 58.36
N ASP A 130 12.62 -0.84 57.56
CA ASP A 130 12.14 0.36 56.85
C ASP A 130 11.53 0.07 55.46
N SER A 131 11.60 -1.18 54.97
CA SER A 131 11.12 -1.58 53.65
C SER A 131 9.62 -1.92 53.60
N THR A 132 8.95 -2.04 54.76
CA THR A 132 7.57 -2.51 54.85
C THR A 132 6.56 -1.54 54.21
N GLY A 133 6.79 -0.23 54.33
CA GLY A 133 5.95 0.79 53.72
C GLY A 133 6.02 0.80 52.18
N ASN A 134 7.21 0.55 51.63
CA ASN A 134 7.43 0.52 50.17
C ASN A 134 7.05 -0.82 49.54
N LEU A 135 7.03 -1.91 50.31
CA LEU A 135 6.62 -3.21 49.80
C LEU A 135 5.11 -3.26 49.55
N ALA A 136 4.31 -2.67 50.43
CA ALA A 136 2.86 -2.62 50.28
C ALA A 136 2.45 -1.83 49.02
N THR A 137 3.06 -0.67 48.79
CA THR A 137 2.82 0.14 47.59
C THR A 137 3.32 -0.54 46.31
N ALA A 138 4.45 -1.24 46.37
CA ALA A 138 4.95 -2.03 45.25
C ALA A 138 4.02 -3.21 44.88
N GLN A 139 3.43 -3.88 45.88
CA GLN A 139 2.45 -4.94 45.66
C GLN A 139 1.15 -4.41 45.04
N GLU A 140 0.68 -3.25 45.49
CA GLU A 140 -0.48 -2.58 44.90
C GLU A 140 -0.23 -2.22 43.44
N LEU A 141 0.95 -1.71 43.10
CA LEU A 141 1.36 -1.44 41.72
C LEU A 141 1.34 -2.70 40.86
N LEU A 142 1.88 -3.82 41.36
CA LEU A 142 1.84 -5.10 40.65
C LEU A 142 0.40 -5.57 40.41
N GLN A 143 -0.48 -5.42 41.39
CA GLN A 143 -1.90 -5.75 41.25
C GLN A 143 -2.60 -4.87 40.21
N CYS A 144 -2.23 -3.58 40.14
CA CYS A 144 -2.73 -2.64 39.14
C CYS A 144 -2.27 -3.00 37.72
N LEU A 145 -1.02 -3.46 37.57
CA LEU A 145 -0.51 -4.00 36.30
C LEU A 145 -1.23 -5.29 35.90
N GLU A 146 -1.42 -6.22 36.85
CA GLU A 146 -2.11 -7.51 36.61
C GLU A 146 -3.57 -7.33 36.21
N SER A 147 -4.23 -6.32 36.77
CA SER A 147 -5.62 -5.96 36.46
C SER A 147 -5.77 -5.00 35.27
N HIS A 148 -4.66 -4.60 34.65
CA HIS A 148 -4.60 -3.62 33.54
C HIS A 148 -5.36 -2.32 33.85
N THR A 149 -5.35 -1.87 35.11
CA THR A 149 -6.08 -0.67 35.58
C THR A 149 -5.30 0.63 35.42
N ILE A 150 -4.01 0.54 35.08
CA ILE A 150 -3.10 1.67 34.92
C ILE A 150 -3.36 2.38 33.58
N SER A 151 -3.23 3.71 33.57
CA SER A 151 -3.33 4.53 32.37
C SER A 151 -2.32 4.11 31.30
N SER A 152 -2.72 4.07 30.03
CA SER A 152 -1.84 3.70 28.91
C SER A 152 -0.61 4.60 28.77
N SER A 153 -0.73 5.87 29.16
CA SER A 153 0.37 6.82 29.24
C SER A 153 1.43 6.35 30.23
N ASP A 154 1.00 5.98 31.45
CA ASP A 154 1.89 5.55 32.52
C ASP A 154 2.54 4.21 32.18
N VAL A 155 1.80 3.27 31.59
CA VAL A 155 2.36 1.99 31.09
C VAL A 155 3.46 2.22 30.05
N SER A 156 3.27 3.19 29.16
CA SER A 156 4.27 3.53 28.14
C SER A 156 5.55 4.12 28.75
N LEU A 157 5.40 5.00 29.74
CA LEU A 157 6.53 5.58 30.47
C LEU A 157 7.27 4.51 31.30
N LEU A 158 6.55 3.64 32.01
CA LEU A 158 7.12 2.51 32.74
C LEU A 158 7.87 1.56 31.79
N HIS A 159 7.32 1.29 30.62
CA HIS A 159 7.97 0.44 29.61
C HIS A 159 9.25 1.07 29.07
N GLN A 160 9.27 2.39 28.88
CA GLN A 160 10.47 3.14 28.52
C GLN A 160 11.54 3.02 29.62
N LEU A 161 11.17 3.21 30.89
CA LEU A 161 12.08 3.04 32.03
C LEU A 161 12.67 1.63 32.06
N LYS A 162 11.83 0.60 31.95
CA LYS A 162 12.26 -0.80 31.87
C LYS A 162 13.29 -1.00 30.76
N SER A 163 13.01 -0.48 29.57
CA SER A 163 13.89 -0.61 28.40
C SER A 163 15.25 0.05 28.63
N LEU A 164 15.28 1.24 29.23
CA LEU A 164 16.50 1.97 29.55
C LEU A 164 17.33 1.25 30.63
N VAL A 165 16.68 0.66 31.64
CA VAL A 165 17.34 -0.17 32.66
C VAL A 165 18.01 -1.39 32.03
N LEU A 166 17.31 -2.10 31.13
CA LEU A 166 17.87 -3.26 30.41
C LEU A 166 19.03 -2.88 29.48
N LEU A 167 18.97 -1.70 28.87
CA LEU A 167 20.05 -1.14 28.03
C LEU A 167 21.20 -0.53 28.85
N GLN A 168 21.06 -0.41 30.17
CA GLN A 168 22.03 0.23 31.07
C GLN A 168 22.33 1.69 30.67
N ASP A 169 21.37 2.38 30.07
CA ASP A 169 21.51 3.78 29.63
C ASP A 169 21.12 4.74 30.77
N ILE A 170 22.10 5.04 31.63
CA ILE A 170 21.90 5.82 32.86
C ILE A 170 21.57 7.29 32.56
N GLU A 171 22.14 7.86 31.48
CA GLU A 171 21.92 9.27 31.13
C GLU A 171 20.46 9.51 30.76
N ARG A 172 19.94 8.71 29.82
CA ARG A 172 18.54 8.83 29.40
C ARG A 172 17.57 8.35 30.47
N LEU A 173 17.98 7.40 31.33
CA LEU A 173 17.16 6.95 32.44
C LEU A 173 16.85 8.09 33.42
N LYS A 174 17.82 8.96 33.73
CA LYS A 174 17.60 10.11 34.61
C LYS A 174 16.57 11.09 34.04
N ASP A 175 16.69 11.41 32.75
CA ASP A 175 15.76 12.30 32.08
C ASP A 175 14.36 11.68 32.01
N ALA A 176 14.26 10.39 31.70
CA ALA A 176 13.00 9.66 31.66
C ALA A 176 12.33 9.55 33.04
N LEU A 177 13.11 9.39 34.12
CA LEU A 177 12.58 9.39 35.49
C LEU A 177 11.99 10.74 35.88
N LYS A 178 12.65 11.84 35.50
CA LYS A 178 12.11 13.19 35.71
C LYS A 178 10.80 13.40 34.95
N GLN A 179 10.75 12.97 33.69
CA GLN A 179 9.52 13.02 32.88
C GLN A 179 8.41 12.16 33.48
N PHE A 180 8.74 10.96 33.96
CA PHE A 180 7.78 10.09 34.64
C PHE A 180 7.19 10.77 35.87
N GLN A 181 8.01 11.42 36.70
CA GLN A 181 7.51 12.13 37.87
C GLN A 181 6.60 13.31 37.53
N GLU A 182 6.86 14.01 36.42
CA GLU A 182 6.06 15.17 35.98
C GLU A 182 4.75 14.77 35.30
N GLN A 183 4.72 13.62 34.62
CA GLN A 183 3.62 13.21 33.73
C GLN A 183 2.78 12.05 34.27
N SER A 184 3.33 11.26 35.18
CA SER A 184 2.64 10.09 35.74
C SER A 184 1.45 10.51 36.59
N MET A 185 0.33 9.83 36.41
CA MET A 185 -0.84 9.97 37.27
C MET A 185 -0.80 9.00 38.46
N MET A 186 0.27 8.20 38.58
CA MET A 186 0.45 7.30 39.71
C MET A 186 0.74 8.07 41.01
N PRO A 187 0.25 7.57 42.15
CA PRO A 187 0.58 8.17 43.44
C PRO A 187 2.10 8.09 43.71
N PRO A 188 2.68 9.12 44.35
CA PRO A 188 4.10 9.16 44.73
C PRO A 188 4.47 8.21 45.87
#